data_AF-K6T1J9-F1
#
_entry.id   AF-K6T1J9-F1
#
_cell.length_a   1.000
_cell.length_b   1.000
_cell.length_c   1.000
_cell.angle_alpha   90.00
_cell.angle_beta   90.00
_cell.angle_gamma   90.00
#
_symmetry.space_group_name_H-M   'P 1'
#
loop_
_entity.id
_entity.type
_entity.pdbx_description
1 polymer ?
#
loop_
_entity_poly.entity_id
_entity_poly.type
_entity_poly.pdbx_seq_one_letter_code
_entity_poly.pdbx_strand_id
1 'polypeptide(L)'
;MGYLKCNKCGKRYQPQKGESLDDLNVCHCGGEIGYYLSSYDLKRRQDYIPADEGIKKEKTSDRTWLLILSIVAVLILMALPALLIYRAYFSG
;
A
#
# COMPACT_ATOMS: atom_id res chain seq x y z
N MET A 1 -19.36 13.71 -3.31
CA MET A 1 -20.23 12.58 -3.68
C MET A 1 -19.35 11.38 -4.02
N GLY A 2 -19.41 10.31 -3.21
CA GLY A 2 -18.69 9.06 -3.49
C GLY A 2 -19.37 8.20 -4.55
N TYR A 3 -18.70 7.15 -4.98
CA TYR A 3 -19.19 6.19 -5.96
C TYR A 3 -18.98 4.76 -5.45
N LEU A 4 -19.88 3.87 -5.86
CA LEU A 4 -19.79 2.45 -5.62
C LEU A 4 -19.01 1.80 -6.77
N LYS A 5 -18.13 0.86 -6.48
CA LYS A 5 -17.43 0.08 -7.49
C LYS A 5 -17.44 -1.39 -7.10
N CYS A 6 -17.82 -2.25 -8.03
CA CYS A 6 -17.71 -3.69 -7.83
C CYS A 6 -16.26 -4.15 -7.98
N ASN A 7 -15.77 -4.93 -7.02
CA ASN A 7 -14.41 -5.48 -7.03
C ASN A 7 -14.21 -6.56 -8.10
N LYS A 8 -15.30 -7.21 -8.54
CA LYS A 8 -15.27 -8.31 -9.51
C LYS A 8 -15.45 -7.86 -10.96
N CYS A 9 -16.46 -7.03 -11.25
CA CYS A 9 -16.75 -6.59 -12.62
C CYS A 9 -16.23 -5.19 -12.95
N GLY A 10 -15.74 -4.43 -11.95
CA GLY A 10 -15.21 -3.08 -12.14
C GLY A 10 -16.25 -2.01 -12.49
N LYS A 11 -17.54 -2.37 -12.61
CA LYS A 11 -18.61 -1.40 -12.87
C LYS A 11 -18.72 -0.40 -11.74
N ARG A 12 -18.87 0.87 -12.11
CA ARG A 12 -19.05 2.00 -11.19
C ARG A 12 -20.52 2.41 -11.18
N TYR A 13 -21.05 2.69 -10.02
CA TYR A 13 -22.41 3.20 -9.83
C TYR A 13 -22.32 4.48 -8.99
N GLN A 14 -22.96 5.54 -9.47
CA GLN A 14 -23.13 6.76 -8.68
C GLN A 14 -24.54 6.72 -8.09
N PRO A 15 -24.67 6.52 -6.77
CA PRO A 15 -25.97 6.58 -6.12
C PRO A 15 -26.53 8.00 -6.25
N GLN A 16 -27.81 8.12 -6.56
CA GLN A 16 -28.49 9.40 -6.53
C GLN A 16 -28.77 9.84 -5.08
N LYS A 17 -29.00 11.14 -4.88
CA LYS A 17 -29.28 11.68 -3.54
C LYS A 17 -30.60 11.09 -3.03
N GLY A 18 -30.51 10.21 -2.03
CA GLY A 18 -31.68 9.60 -1.37
C GLY A 18 -31.83 8.09 -1.57
N GLU A 19 -30.93 7.43 -2.32
CA GLU A 19 -30.90 5.96 -2.39
C GLU A 19 -30.19 5.37 -1.17
N SER A 20 -30.81 4.37 -0.52
CA SER A 20 -30.18 3.58 0.54
C SER A 20 -29.08 2.70 -0.05
N LEU A 21 -27.85 2.91 0.42
CA LEU A 21 -26.68 2.12 0.01
C LEU A 21 -26.59 0.78 0.75
N ASP A 22 -27.41 0.59 1.77
CA ASP A 22 -27.42 -0.58 2.65
C ASP A 22 -27.83 -1.87 1.92
N ASP A 23 -28.66 -1.75 0.88
CA ASP A 23 -29.18 -2.89 0.12
C ASP A 23 -28.24 -3.36 -0.99
N LEU A 24 -27.20 -2.60 -1.33
CA LEU A 24 -26.26 -2.89 -2.43
C LEU A 24 -24.92 -3.47 -1.95
N ASN A 25 -24.97 -4.47 -1.08
CA ASN A 25 -23.74 -5.17 -0.64
C ASN A 25 -23.19 -6.12 -1.71
N VAL A 26 -24.04 -6.59 -2.63
CA VAL A 26 -23.67 -7.59 -3.64
C VAL A 26 -24.03 -7.10 -5.04
N CYS A 27 -23.06 -7.10 -5.94
CA CYS A 27 -23.28 -6.82 -7.35
C CYS A 27 -23.96 -8.01 -8.04
N HIS A 28 -24.75 -7.77 -9.09
CA HIS A 28 -25.37 -8.84 -9.90
C HIS A 28 -24.40 -9.89 -10.44
N CYS A 29 -23.10 -9.61 -10.50
CA CYS A 29 -22.07 -10.59 -10.85
C CYS A 29 -21.62 -11.50 -9.68
N GLY A 30 -22.26 -11.36 -8.51
CA GLY A 30 -21.89 -12.00 -7.25
C GLY A 30 -20.59 -11.46 -6.64
N GLY A 31 -20.26 -10.19 -6.92
CA GLY A 31 -19.05 -9.53 -6.41
C GLY A 31 -19.38 -8.49 -5.36
N GLU A 32 -18.52 -8.34 -4.36
CA GLU A 32 -18.65 -7.30 -3.34
C GLU A 32 -18.53 -5.90 -3.94
N ILE A 33 -19.32 -4.97 -3.40
CA ILE A 33 -19.32 -3.57 -3.80
C ILE A 33 -18.59 -2.76 -2.73
N GLY A 34 -17.52 -2.07 -3.14
CA GLY A 34 -16.82 -1.11 -2.29
C GLY A 34 -17.33 0.31 -2.51
N TYR A 35 -17.46 1.09 -1.43
CA TYR A 35 -17.71 2.53 -1.50
C TYR A 35 -16.39 3.30 -1.56
N TYR A 36 -16.24 4.15 -2.58
CA TYR A 36 -15.05 4.95 -2.80
C TYR A 36 -15.41 6.44 -2.81
N LEU A 37 -14.66 7.26 -2.10
CA LEU A 37 -14.80 8.72 -2.16
C LEU A 37 -14.23 9.25 -3.48
N SER A 38 -14.89 10.25 -4.06
CA SER A 38 -14.32 10.98 -5.20
C SER A 38 -13.12 11.80 -4.74
N SER A 39 -12.15 12.03 -5.63
CA SER A 39 -10.96 12.85 -5.35
C SER A 39 -11.33 14.27 -4.89
N TYR A 40 -12.46 14.81 -5.35
CA TYR A 40 -12.99 16.09 -4.91
C TYR A 40 -13.43 16.09 -3.42
N ASP A 41 -14.03 15.00 -2.93
CA ASP A 41 -14.40 14.87 -1.51
C ASP A 41 -13.18 14.62 -0.63
N LEU A 42 -12.19 13.86 -1.13
CA LEU A 42 -10.94 13.64 -0.41
C LEU A 42 -10.22 14.95 -0.14
N LYS A 43 -10.21 15.88 -1.11
CA LYS A 43 -9.66 17.23 -0.92
C LYS A 43 -10.43 18.02 0.14
N ARG A 44 -11.76 18.07 0.06
CA ARG A 44 -12.57 18.80 1.04
C ARG A 44 -12.42 18.24 2.47
N ARG A 45 -12.15 16.94 2.62
CA ARG A 45 -11.86 16.32 3.92
C ARG A 45 -10.42 16.56 4.41
N GLN A 46 -9.49 16.91 3.51
CA GLN A 46 -8.15 17.37 3.89
C GLN A 46 -8.13 18.83 4.37
N ASP A 47 -9.13 19.64 4.03
CA ASP A 47 -9.22 21.03 4.52
C ASP A 47 -9.78 21.12 5.95
N TYR A 48 -10.42 20.04 6.44
CA TYR A 48 -10.75 19.84 7.85
C TYR A 48 -9.77 18.81 8.43
N ILE A 49 -8.57 19.28 8.78
CA ILE A 49 -7.66 18.56 9.68
C ILE A 49 -8.04 19.01 11.09
N PRO A 50 -8.86 18.26 11.84
CA PRO A 50 -8.87 18.46 13.28
C PRO A 50 -7.45 18.12 13.75
N ALA A 51 -6.87 18.99 14.59
CA ALA A 51 -5.45 18.99 14.93
C ALA A 51 -4.97 17.73 15.69
N ASP A 52 -5.81 16.70 15.78
CA ASP A 52 -5.65 15.48 16.56
C ASP A 52 -5.63 14.19 15.72
N GLU A 53 -5.91 14.19 14.41
CA GLU A 53 -5.90 12.94 13.64
C GLU A 53 -4.63 12.77 12.80
N GLY A 54 -3.69 12.03 13.42
CA GLY A 54 -2.33 11.81 12.97
C GLY A 54 -2.17 11.30 11.54
N ILE A 55 -1.15 11.85 10.89
CA ILE A 55 -0.51 11.31 9.69
C ILE A 55 -0.37 9.79 9.87
N LYS A 56 -1.08 9.00 9.05
CA LYS A 56 -0.80 7.57 8.93
C LYS A 56 0.63 7.44 8.40
N LYS A 57 1.59 7.28 9.32
CA LYS A 57 2.92 6.79 8.99
C LYS A 57 2.70 5.46 8.28
N GLU A 58 3.05 5.41 7.01
CA GLU A 58 3.09 4.18 6.25
C GLU A 58 4.08 3.26 6.98
N LYS A 59 3.53 2.29 7.71
CA LYS A 59 4.31 1.32 8.47
C LYS A 59 4.84 0.31 7.47
N THR A 60 5.96 0.66 6.83
CA THR A 60 6.74 -0.29 6.03
C THR A 60 7.02 -1.51 6.89
N SER A 61 6.61 -2.68 6.40
CA SER A 61 6.69 -3.96 7.11
C SER A 61 8.10 -4.24 7.63
N ASP A 62 8.26 -4.25 8.96
CA ASP A 62 9.53 -4.49 9.66
C ASP A 62 10.21 -5.80 9.22
N ARG A 63 9.41 -6.80 8.82
CA ARG A 63 9.92 -8.09 8.32
C ARG A 63 10.64 -7.96 6.99
N THR A 64 10.18 -7.08 6.11
CA THR A 64 10.84 -6.83 4.82
C THR A 64 12.20 -6.18 5.02
N TRP A 65 12.32 -5.27 6.00
CA TRP A 65 13.59 -4.64 6.34
C TRP A 65 14.59 -5.65 6.95
N LEU A 66 14.13 -6.53 7.84
CA LEU A 66 14.97 -7.59 8.42
C LEU A 66 15.51 -8.56 7.37
N LEU A 67 14.68 -8.93 6.38
CA LEU A 67 15.13 -9.77 5.26
C LEU A 67 16.22 -9.09 4.43
N ILE A 68 16.05 -7.80 4.09
CA ILE A 68 17.05 -7.02 3.34
C ILE A 68 18.36 -6.94 4.11
N LEU A 69 18.33 -6.63 5.41
CA LEU A 69 19.53 -6.58 6.25
C LEU A 69 20.26 -7.93 6.30
N SER A 70 19.51 -9.04 6.40
CA SER A 70 20.11 -10.38 6.42
C SER A 70 20.86 -10.71 5.13
N ILE A 71 20.29 -10.35 3.97
CA ILE A 71 20.89 -10.61 2.65
C ILE A 71 22.17 -9.78 2.49
N VAL A 72 22.13 -8.49 2.86
CA VAL A 72 23.30 -7.61 2.79
C VAL A 72 24.44 -8.11 3.68
N ALA A 73 24.13 -8.59 4.90
CA ALA A 73 25.14 -9.15 5.79
C ALA A 73 25.84 -10.39 5.20
N VAL A 74 25.08 -11.30 4.58
CA VAL A 74 25.65 -12.49 3.91
C VAL A 74 26.54 -12.09 2.73
N LEU A 75 26.13 -11.12 1.91
CA LEU A 75 26.94 -10.64 0.79
C LEU A 75 28.27 -10.04 1.26
N ILE A 76 28.26 -9.28 2.35
CA ILE A 76 29.48 -8.72 2.94
C ILE A 76 30.40 -9.84 3.44
N LEU A 77 29.86 -10.83 4.15
CA LEU A 77 30.64 -11.98 4.64
C LEU A 77 31.28 -12.79 3.51
N MET A 78 30.65 -12.85 2.34
CA MET A 78 31.21 -13.52 1.15
C MET A 78 32.26 -12.65 0.44
N ALA A 79 32.06 -11.33 0.40
CA ALA A 79 32.96 -10.40 -0.31
C ALA A 79 34.26 -10.12 0.44
N LEU A 80 34.23 -10.04 1.77
CA LEU A 80 35.42 -9.79 2.61
C LEU A 80 36.57 -10.81 2.38
N PRO A 81 36.34 -12.14 2.45
CA PRO A 81 37.41 -13.12 2.23
C PRO A 81 37.90 -13.12 0.78
N ALA A 82 37.01 -12.93 -0.19
CA ALA A 82 37.39 -12.82 -1.59
C ALA A 82 38.33 -11.62 -1.83
N LEU A 83 38.06 -10.49 -1.17
CA LEU A 83 38.92 -9.30 -1.23
C LEU A 83 40.28 -9.52 -0.57
N LEU A 84 40.31 -10.23 0.57
CA LEU A 84 41.57 -10.56 1.26
C LEU A 84 42.44 -11.50 0.42
N ILE A 85 41.86 -12.52 -0.20
CA ILE A 85 42.57 -13.45 -1.09
C ILE A 85 43.07 -12.71 -2.33
N TYR A 86 42.24 -11.86 -2.95
CA TYR A 86 42.64 -11.06 -4.09
C TYR A 86 43.84 -10.16 -3.78
N ARG A 87 43.83 -9.49 -2.61
CA ARG A 87 44.97 -8.69 -2.15
C ARG A 87 46.21 -9.53 -1.93
N ALA A 88 46.09 -10.69 -1.28
CA ALA A 88 47.24 -11.57 -1.05
C ALA A 88 47.85 -12.08 -2.36
N TYR A 89 47.03 -12.37 -3.37
CA TYR A 89 47.50 -12.83 -4.68
C TYR A 89 48.20 -11.74 -5.50
N PHE A 90 47.71 -10.49 -5.44
CA PHE A 90 48.23 -9.40 -6.26
C PHE A 90 49.36 -8.59 -5.58
N SER A 91 49.56 -8.73 -4.27
CA SER A 91 50.67 -8.10 -3.54
C SER A 91 51.96 -8.94 -3.46
N GLY A 92 51.96 -10.16 -4.00
CA GLY A 92 53.16 -11.00 -4.16
C GLY A 92 53.72 -10.91 -5.57
#